data_AF-S8CIV0-F1
#
_entry.id   AF-S8CIV0-F1
#
_cell.length_a   1.000
_cell.length_b   1.000
_cell.length_c   1.000
_cell.angle_alpha   90.00
_cell.angle_beta   90.00
_cell.angle_gamma   90.00
#
_symmetry.space_group_name_H-M   'P 1'
#
loop_
_entity.id
_entity.type
_entity.pdbx_description
1 polymer ?
#
loop_
_entity_poly.entity_id
_entity_poly.type
_entity_poly.pdbx_seq_one_letter_code
_entity_poly.pdbx_strand_id
1 'polypeptide(L)'
;RYGIPLYVFQVVSCFAMACSAVLEDEEQMRGVAETDTETFVIPNIPHEIEFSRVQMPRHTSESVGRDGAVVAPAPPRGTLANSFQELEPWYSENCGGKWGKVFCVGPVSLVNRDPSEKASRGNPVDEEFWQNWLNSREEKSVIYACFGGLSRMKYEQIRELGLALEKSNFPFIWVLREKEITEDVKMWLQEFEPRIAERGFVCKGWAPQFLILSHPAIGGFLSHCGWSSVIEAIVTGVPLIAWPMFSDQFFHEKLIADVLRIGVRIGVRRFIDDVDAELITSDKLDAGIQNLMRSAAGKDARKRVKELAGIASKVLEEGGS
;
A
#
# COMPACT_ATOMS: atom_id res chain seq x y z
N ARG A 1 -1.29 -11.08 -34.39
CA ARG A 1 -1.03 -12.39 -35.03
C ARG A 1 -2.28 -13.25 -35.20
N TYR A 2 -3.18 -13.33 -34.21
CA TYR A 2 -4.36 -14.23 -34.25
C TYR A 2 -5.72 -13.52 -34.20
N GLY A 3 -5.77 -12.19 -34.29
CA GLY A 3 -7.03 -11.43 -34.20
C GLY A 3 -7.70 -11.42 -32.82
N ILE A 4 -7.06 -11.99 -31.79
CA ILE A 4 -7.58 -12.04 -30.43
C ILE A 4 -7.42 -10.65 -29.77
N PRO A 5 -8.49 -10.07 -29.18
CA PRO A 5 -8.38 -8.80 -28.47
C PRO A 5 -7.54 -8.98 -27.20
N LEU A 6 -6.51 -8.15 -27.05
CA LEU A 6 -5.67 -8.11 -25.86
C LEU A 6 -6.27 -7.16 -24.83
N TYR A 7 -6.52 -7.64 -23.62
CA TYR A 7 -6.80 -6.82 -22.45
C TYR A 7 -5.68 -7.02 -21.43
N VAL A 8 -5.32 -5.96 -20.72
CA VAL A 8 -4.34 -6.02 -19.62
C VAL A 8 -5.07 -5.84 -18.30
N PHE A 9 -4.72 -6.62 -17.29
CA PHE A 9 -5.20 -6.42 -15.93
C PHE A 9 -4.13 -5.70 -15.12
N GLN A 10 -4.45 -4.51 -14.63
CA GLN A 10 -3.57 -3.69 -13.82
C GLN A 10 -3.96 -3.77 -12.34
N VAL A 11 -2.95 -4.08 -11.52
CA VAL A 11 -3.03 -4.09 -10.06
C VAL A 11 -2.41 -2.83 -9.47
N VAL A 12 -2.60 -1.70 -10.16
CA VAL A 12 -2.22 -0.35 -9.73
C VAL A 12 -3.44 0.58 -9.84
N SER A 13 -3.45 1.69 -9.10
CA SER A 13 -4.54 2.68 -9.17
C SER A 13 -4.60 3.41 -10.50
N CYS A 14 -5.77 3.92 -10.88
CA CYS A 14 -5.89 4.85 -12.01
C CYS A 14 -5.11 6.15 -11.78
N PHE A 15 -4.98 6.59 -10.53
CA PHE A 15 -4.13 7.69 -10.09
C PHE A 15 -2.68 7.43 -10.46
N ALA A 16 -2.12 6.28 -10.08
CA ALA A 16 -0.76 5.91 -10.42
C ALA A 16 -0.58 5.81 -11.95
N MET A 17 -1.56 5.26 -12.67
CA MET A 17 -1.53 5.19 -14.14
C MET A 17 -1.52 6.58 -14.79
N ALA A 18 -2.32 7.52 -14.30
CA ALA A 18 -2.38 8.90 -14.80
C ALA A 18 -1.09 9.67 -14.46
N CYS A 19 -0.63 9.61 -13.21
CA CYS A 19 0.62 10.26 -12.79
C CYS A 19 1.82 9.69 -13.56
N SER A 20 1.93 8.37 -13.71
CA SER A 20 2.98 7.74 -14.53
C SER A 20 2.95 8.23 -15.98
N ALA A 21 1.76 8.39 -16.57
CA ALA A 21 1.65 8.90 -17.94
C ALA A 21 2.17 10.34 -18.08
N VAL A 22 1.89 11.22 -17.11
CA VAL A 22 2.42 12.59 -17.10
C VAL A 22 3.93 12.61 -16.86
N LEU A 23 4.42 11.81 -15.91
CA LEU A 23 5.83 11.80 -15.54
C LEU A 23 6.77 11.18 -16.59
N GLU A 24 6.23 10.33 -17.46
CA GLU A 24 6.98 9.75 -18.58
C GLU A 24 6.94 10.62 -19.84
N ASP A 25 6.12 11.66 -19.87
CA ASP A 25 6.03 12.61 -20.98
C ASP A 25 7.16 13.66 -20.84
N GLU A 26 8.20 13.52 -21.66
CA GLU A 26 9.36 14.42 -21.67
C GLU A 26 9.01 15.89 -21.95
N GLU A 27 7.95 16.15 -22.71
CA GLU A 27 7.52 17.51 -23.02
C GLU A 27 6.88 18.14 -21.78
N GLN A 28 6.01 17.39 -21.10
CA GLN A 28 5.37 17.84 -19.85
C GLN A 28 6.37 17.99 -18.71
N MET A 29 7.40 17.14 -18.66
CA MET A 29 8.41 17.17 -17.61
C MET A 29 9.60 18.09 -17.90
N ARG A 30 9.64 18.74 -19.07
CA ARG A 30 10.74 19.62 -19.46
C ARG A 30 10.83 20.83 -18.54
N GLY A 31 11.96 20.97 -17.84
CA GLY A 31 12.23 22.10 -16.95
C GLY A 31 11.43 22.08 -15.65
N VAL A 32 10.76 20.98 -15.33
CA VAL A 32 9.93 20.85 -14.12
C VAL A 32 10.78 20.64 -12.85
N ALA A 33 11.97 20.06 -12.98
CA ALA A 33 12.95 19.95 -11.89
C ALA A 33 14.37 19.97 -12.44
N GLU A 34 15.27 20.69 -11.78
CA GLU A 34 16.70 20.78 -12.13
C GLU A 34 17.49 19.64 -11.49
N THR A 35 17.13 19.24 -10.26
CA THR A 35 17.81 18.16 -9.51
C THR A 35 16.85 17.03 -9.15
N ASP A 36 17.39 15.85 -8.84
CA ASP A 36 16.54 14.70 -8.53
C ASP A 36 15.78 14.84 -7.20
N THR A 37 16.32 15.63 -6.29
CA THR A 37 15.77 15.87 -4.94
C THR A 37 14.81 17.06 -4.88
N GLU A 38 14.80 17.91 -5.91
CA GLU A 38 13.88 19.03 -5.99
C GLU A 38 12.44 18.53 -6.12
N THR A 39 11.55 19.17 -5.36
CA THR A 39 10.12 18.87 -5.39
C THR A 39 9.43 19.73 -6.42
N PHE A 40 8.52 19.14 -7.18
CA PHE A 40 7.72 19.81 -8.19
C PHE A 40 6.28 19.29 -8.16
N VAL A 41 5.34 20.07 -8.67
CA VAL A 41 3.93 19.66 -8.78
C VAL A 41 3.71 18.93 -10.11
N ILE A 42 3.05 17.78 -10.09
CA ILE A 42 2.67 17.06 -11.31
C ILE A 42 1.69 17.94 -12.11
N PRO A 43 2.02 18.32 -13.36
CA PRO A 43 1.14 19.15 -14.17
C PRO A 43 -0.10 18.39 -14.65
N ASN A 44 -1.11 19.13 -15.10
CA ASN A 44 -2.26 18.59 -15.86
C ASN A 44 -3.09 17.50 -15.15
N ILE A 45 -3.07 17.46 -13.82
CA ILE A 45 -3.95 16.62 -12.99
C ILE A 45 -4.79 17.49 -12.03
N PRO A 46 -5.95 17.02 -11.53
CA PRO A 46 -6.90 17.88 -10.81
C PRO A 46 -6.48 18.22 -9.38
N HIS A 47 -5.45 17.55 -8.85
CA HIS A 47 -4.94 17.77 -7.50
C HIS A 47 -3.50 18.27 -7.57
N GLU A 48 -3.15 19.23 -6.72
CA GLU A 48 -1.76 19.66 -6.53
C GLU A 48 -1.00 18.54 -5.80
N ILE A 49 -0.28 17.72 -6.56
CA ILE A 49 0.51 16.61 -6.04
C ILE A 49 1.99 16.91 -6.24
N GLU A 50 2.71 17.09 -5.14
CA GLU A 50 4.15 17.27 -5.15
C GLU A 50 4.89 15.92 -5.23
N PHE A 51 5.89 15.83 -6.10
CA PHE A 51 6.81 14.71 -6.26
C PHE A 51 8.25 15.19 -6.33
N SER A 52 9.20 14.28 -6.15
CA SER A 52 10.61 14.46 -6.55
C SER A 52 11.01 13.28 -7.45
N ARG A 53 12.05 13.45 -8.28
CA ARG A 53 12.47 12.37 -9.21
C ARG A 53 12.93 11.11 -8.47
N VAL A 54 13.50 11.26 -7.28
CA VAL A 54 13.92 10.14 -6.41
C VAL A 54 12.75 9.28 -5.90
N GLN A 55 11.52 9.78 -5.99
CA GLN A 55 10.30 9.06 -5.62
C GLN A 55 9.63 8.40 -6.83
N MET A 56 10.14 8.60 -8.05
CA MET A 56 9.59 7.99 -9.25
C MET A 56 10.09 6.55 -9.40
N PRO A 57 9.23 5.59 -9.75
CA PRO A 57 9.67 4.24 -10.05
C PRO A 57 10.75 4.29 -11.14
N ARG A 58 11.95 3.78 -10.84
CA ARG A 58 12.98 3.63 -11.87
C ARG A 58 12.51 2.55 -12.84
N HIS A 59 12.51 2.86 -14.13
CA HIS A 59 12.14 1.90 -15.16
C HIS A 59 12.96 0.62 -14.99
N THR A 60 12.32 -0.47 -14.56
CA THR A 60 12.88 -1.81 -14.72
C THR A 60 12.87 -2.06 -16.22
N SER A 61 14.05 -1.93 -16.83
CA SER A 61 14.43 -2.33 -18.18
C SER A 61 13.28 -2.69 -19.12
N GLU A 62 13.17 -1.94 -20.21
CA GLU A 62 12.50 -2.37 -21.44
C GLU A 62 12.66 -3.89 -21.63
N SER A 63 11.56 -4.59 -21.89
CA SER A 63 11.60 -6.00 -22.24
C SER A 63 12.34 -6.14 -23.58
N VAL A 64 13.66 -6.34 -23.51
CA VAL A 64 14.51 -6.57 -24.68
C VAL A 64 14.10 -7.91 -25.29
N GLY A 65 13.57 -7.89 -26.52
CA GLY A 65 13.26 -9.11 -27.26
C GLY A 65 14.53 -9.95 -27.52
N ARG A 66 14.37 -11.22 -27.86
CA ARG A 66 15.50 -12.14 -28.17
C ARG A 66 16.46 -11.63 -29.26
N ASP A 67 16.01 -10.67 -30.08
CA ASP A 67 16.78 -10.09 -31.18
C ASP A 67 17.29 -8.66 -30.89
N GLY A 68 17.22 -8.20 -29.63
CA GLY A 68 17.65 -6.85 -29.24
C GLY A 68 16.69 -5.72 -29.64
N ALA A 69 15.59 -6.04 -30.35
CA ALA A 69 14.55 -5.07 -30.68
C ALA A 69 13.66 -4.80 -29.45
N VAL A 70 13.52 -3.53 -29.10
CA VAL A 70 12.48 -3.04 -28.19
C VAL A 70 11.15 -3.15 -28.92
N VAL A 71 10.43 -4.24 -28.72
CA VAL A 71 9.06 -4.36 -29.21
C VAL A 71 8.15 -3.75 -28.16
N ALA A 72 7.80 -2.48 -28.33
CA ALA A 72 6.68 -1.91 -27.60
C ALA A 72 5.43 -2.74 -27.97
N PRO A 73 4.77 -3.42 -27.01
CA PRO A 73 3.56 -4.15 -27.32
C PRO A 73 2.53 -3.17 -27.90
N ALA A 74 1.81 -3.59 -28.94
CA ALA A 74 0.68 -2.80 -29.45
C ALA A 74 -0.27 -2.48 -28.28
N PRO A 75 -0.82 -1.25 -28.20
CA PRO A 75 -1.65 -0.84 -27.09
C PRO A 75 -2.82 -1.82 -26.92
N PRO A 76 -3.15 -2.20 -25.67
CA PRO A 76 -4.23 -3.14 -25.43
C PRO A 76 -5.56 -2.55 -25.90
N ARG A 77 -6.51 -3.41 -26.23
CA ARG A 77 -7.88 -2.99 -26.56
C ARG A 77 -8.54 -2.28 -25.37
N GLY A 78 -8.12 -2.62 -24.16
CA GLY A 78 -8.45 -1.92 -22.94
C GLY A 78 -7.70 -2.49 -21.74
N THR A 79 -7.75 -1.76 -20.64
CA THR A 79 -7.14 -2.12 -19.37
C THR A 79 -8.20 -2.30 -18.32
N LEU A 80 -8.19 -3.45 -17.65
CA LEU A 80 -9.01 -3.74 -16.48
C LEU A 80 -8.24 -3.28 -15.25
N ALA A 81 -8.75 -2.32 -14.51
CA ALA A 81 -8.13 -1.81 -13.28
C ALA A 81 -8.81 -2.42 -12.06
N ASN A 82 -8.02 -2.92 -11.11
CA ASN A 82 -8.54 -3.30 -9.79
C ASN A 82 -8.84 -2.04 -8.95
N SER A 83 -9.85 -1.30 -9.36
CA SER A 83 -10.36 -0.08 -8.72
C SER A 83 -11.85 0.07 -9.02
N PHE A 84 -12.49 1.11 -8.49
CA PHE A 84 -13.89 1.45 -8.73
C PHE A 84 -14.05 2.94 -9.02
N GLN A 85 -15.07 3.30 -9.81
CA GLN A 85 -15.20 4.64 -10.40
C GLN A 85 -15.25 5.73 -9.33
N GLU A 86 -15.98 5.51 -8.24
CA GLU A 86 -16.17 6.46 -7.16
C GLU A 86 -14.91 6.71 -6.33
N LEU A 87 -13.93 5.80 -6.38
CA LEU A 87 -12.67 5.98 -5.66
C LEU A 87 -11.80 7.05 -6.32
N GLU A 88 -11.79 7.06 -7.65
CA GLU A 88 -10.87 7.86 -8.44
C GLU A 88 -11.49 8.31 -9.79
N PRO A 89 -12.58 9.09 -9.76
CA PRO A 89 -13.43 9.33 -10.93
C PRO A 89 -12.70 10.07 -12.05
N TRP A 90 -12.01 11.17 -11.72
CA TRP A 90 -11.23 11.90 -12.73
C TRP A 90 -10.11 11.03 -13.31
N TYR A 91 -9.41 10.27 -12.45
CA TYR A 91 -8.26 9.49 -12.88
C TYR A 91 -8.65 8.29 -13.75
N SER A 92 -9.72 7.57 -13.41
CA SER A 92 -10.24 6.46 -14.19
C SER A 92 -10.72 6.89 -15.58
N GLU A 93 -11.25 8.11 -15.71
CA GLU A 93 -11.69 8.68 -16.99
C GLU A 93 -10.52 9.23 -17.84
N ASN A 94 -9.43 9.67 -17.22
CA ASN A 94 -8.35 10.41 -17.89
C ASN A 94 -7.00 9.65 -17.95
N CYS A 95 -6.91 8.43 -17.43
CA CYS A 95 -5.68 7.61 -17.52
C CYS A 95 -5.59 6.78 -18.82
N GLY A 96 -6.47 7.01 -19.80
CA GLY A 96 -6.64 6.11 -20.96
C GLY A 96 -5.56 6.14 -22.06
N GLY A 97 -4.46 6.89 -21.90
CA GLY A 97 -3.41 7.09 -22.91
C GLY A 97 -2.72 5.80 -23.39
N LYS A 98 -1.49 5.54 -22.92
CA LYS A 98 -0.78 4.28 -23.23
C LYS A 98 -1.50 3.02 -22.71
N TRP A 99 -2.47 3.20 -21.81
CA TRP A 99 -3.26 2.15 -21.19
C TRP A 99 -4.54 1.81 -21.97
N GLY A 100 -4.86 2.53 -23.05
CA GLY A 100 -6.12 2.36 -23.78
C GLY A 100 -7.34 2.65 -22.91
N LYS A 101 -8.53 2.21 -23.33
CA LYS A 101 -9.74 2.40 -22.52
C LYS A 101 -9.63 1.64 -21.19
N VAL A 102 -9.75 2.35 -20.07
CA VAL A 102 -9.70 1.76 -18.73
C VAL A 102 -11.11 1.40 -18.26
N PHE A 103 -11.23 0.22 -17.64
CA PHE A 103 -12.44 -0.32 -17.05
C PHE A 103 -12.14 -0.66 -15.58
N CYS A 104 -12.79 0.05 -14.66
CA CYS A 104 -12.75 -0.29 -13.25
C CYS A 104 -13.56 -1.58 -13.02
N VAL A 105 -12.93 -2.62 -12.48
CA VAL A 105 -13.56 -3.93 -12.22
C VAL A 105 -13.34 -4.41 -10.79
N GLY A 106 -12.81 -3.54 -9.93
CA GLY A 106 -12.54 -3.81 -8.53
C GLY A 106 -13.65 -3.32 -7.60
N PRO A 107 -13.48 -3.52 -6.28
CA PRO A 107 -12.34 -4.17 -5.66
C PRO A 107 -12.42 -5.70 -5.74
N VAL A 108 -11.48 -6.34 -6.43
CA VAL A 108 -11.50 -7.81 -6.64
C VAL A 108 -11.34 -8.61 -5.33
N SER A 109 -10.89 -7.97 -4.25
CA SER A 109 -10.80 -8.54 -2.91
C SER A 109 -12.16 -8.88 -2.29
N LEU A 110 -13.25 -8.29 -2.81
CA LEU A 110 -14.63 -8.55 -2.36
C LEU A 110 -15.34 -9.68 -3.13
N VAL A 111 -14.74 -10.21 -4.20
CA VAL A 111 -15.35 -11.27 -5.04
C VAL A 111 -15.57 -12.55 -4.24
N ASN A 112 -14.55 -12.99 -3.49
CA ASN A 112 -14.71 -14.12 -2.57
C ASN A 112 -15.31 -13.57 -1.28
N ARG A 113 -16.58 -13.88 -1.00
CA ARG A 113 -17.26 -13.40 0.23
C ARG A 113 -17.10 -14.37 1.41
N ASP A 114 -16.71 -15.61 1.14
CA ASP A 114 -16.55 -16.65 2.17
C ASP A 114 -15.21 -16.45 2.93
N PRO A 115 -15.24 -16.25 4.27
CA PRO A 115 -14.04 -16.19 5.10
C PRO A 115 -13.13 -17.42 4.93
N SER A 116 -13.69 -18.61 4.66
CA SER A 116 -12.92 -19.85 4.46
C SER A 116 -12.10 -19.82 3.17
N GLU A 117 -12.61 -19.19 2.09
CA GLU A 117 -11.87 -18.97 0.84
C GLU A 117 -10.80 -17.89 0.96
N LYS A 118 -10.93 -16.98 1.95
CA LYS A 118 -9.90 -15.98 2.25
C LYS A 118 -8.80 -16.54 3.14
N ALA A 119 -9.17 -17.41 4.09
CA ALA A 119 -8.23 -18.14 4.93
C ALA A 119 -7.39 -19.14 4.13
N SER A 120 -7.95 -19.76 3.08
CA SER A 120 -7.28 -20.75 2.24
C SER A 120 -6.20 -20.20 1.28
N ARG A 121 -5.97 -18.89 1.26
CA ARG A 121 -4.90 -18.24 0.46
C ARG A 121 -3.49 -18.57 0.97
N GLY A 122 -3.37 -19.19 2.13
CA GLY A 122 -2.13 -19.69 2.72
C GLY A 122 -2.43 -20.56 3.93
N ASN A 123 -1.39 -20.99 4.65
CA ASN A 123 -1.53 -21.60 5.96
C ASN A 123 -1.30 -20.49 7.01
N PRO A 124 -2.36 -19.90 7.60
CA PRO A 124 -2.21 -18.85 8.61
C PRO A 124 -1.46 -19.39 9.81
N VAL A 125 -0.40 -18.68 10.20
CA VAL A 125 0.33 -18.99 11.43
C VAL A 125 -0.50 -18.52 12.63
N ASP A 126 -0.64 -19.40 13.62
CA ASP A 126 -1.29 -19.14 14.91
C ASP A 126 -2.71 -18.55 14.79
N GLU A 127 -3.53 -19.13 13.90
CA GLU A 127 -4.85 -18.58 13.55
C GLU A 127 -5.78 -18.33 14.74
N GLU A 128 -5.95 -19.35 15.58
CA GLU A 128 -6.77 -19.27 16.79
C GLU A 128 -6.20 -18.25 17.79
N PHE A 129 -4.88 -18.14 17.87
CA PHE A 129 -4.21 -17.23 18.79
C PHE A 129 -4.45 -15.77 18.42
N TRP A 130 -4.18 -15.35 17.17
CA TRP A 130 -4.32 -13.94 16.81
C TRP A 130 -5.79 -13.50 16.83
N GLN A 131 -6.74 -14.39 16.51
CA GLN A 131 -8.17 -14.11 16.62
C GLN A 131 -8.58 -13.86 18.08
N ASN A 132 -8.25 -14.77 18.99
CA ASN A 132 -8.54 -14.61 20.41
C ASN A 132 -7.83 -13.37 21.00
N TRP A 133 -6.61 -13.13 20.58
CA TRP A 133 -5.84 -11.96 20.98
C TRP A 133 -6.53 -10.67 20.53
N LEU A 134 -7.02 -10.57 19.29
CA LEU A 134 -7.76 -9.40 18.80
C LEU A 134 -9.13 -9.24 19.48
N ASN A 135 -9.85 -10.33 19.75
CA ASN A 135 -11.13 -10.32 20.47
C ASN A 135 -11.01 -9.72 21.88
N SER A 136 -9.82 -9.78 22.49
CA SER A 136 -9.53 -9.20 23.81
C SER A 136 -9.20 -7.71 23.79
N ARG A 137 -9.12 -7.07 22.62
CA ARG A 137 -8.72 -5.67 22.46
C ARG A 137 -9.91 -4.75 22.23
N GLU A 138 -9.75 -3.51 22.65
CA GLU A 138 -10.72 -2.46 22.39
C GLU A 138 -10.87 -2.20 20.89
N GLU A 139 -12.07 -1.75 20.49
CA GLU A 139 -12.31 -1.37 19.11
C GLU A 139 -11.35 -0.26 18.66
N LYS A 140 -10.81 -0.41 17.45
CA LYS A 140 -9.93 0.57 16.82
C LYS A 140 -8.69 0.93 17.65
N SER A 141 -8.21 0.03 18.52
CA SER A 141 -7.01 0.25 19.34
C SER A 141 -5.75 -0.36 18.77
N VAL A 142 -5.85 -1.34 17.86
CA VAL A 142 -4.73 -2.18 17.41
C VAL A 142 -4.10 -1.64 16.13
N ILE A 143 -2.77 -1.61 16.06
CA ILE A 143 -2.01 -1.39 14.83
C ILE A 143 -1.73 -2.73 14.15
N TYR A 144 -2.09 -2.86 12.87
CA TYR A 144 -1.59 -3.93 12.03
C TYR A 144 -0.41 -3.42 11.20
N ALA A 145 0.73 -4.11 11.23
CA ALA A 145 1.91 -3.78 10.47
C ALA A 145 2.26 -4.93 9.51
N CYS A 146 2.17 -4.69 8.21
CA CYS A 146 2.51 -5.66 7.17
C CYS A 146 2.96 -4.97 5.88
N PHE A 147 4.08 -5.43 5.33
CA PHE A 147 4.74 -4.81 4.17
C PHE A 147 4.65 -5.67 2.90
N GLY A 148 3.71 -6.62 2.89
CA GLY A 148 3.45 -7.48 1.74
C GLY A 148 4.44 -8.65 1.61
N GLY A 149 4.35 -9.35 0.48
CA GLY A 149 5.20 -10.51 0.19
C GLY A 149 6.49 -10.17 -0.55
N LEU A 150 6.59 -8.98 -1.14
CA LEU A 150 7.70 -8.57 -2.00
C LEU A 150 8.72 -7.66 -1.29
N SER A 151 8.32 -6.91 -0.26
CA SER A 151 9.23 -6.07 0.54
C SER A 151 10.39 -6.87 1.14
N ARG A 152 11.55 -6.25 1.29
CA ARG A 152 12.68 -6.82 2.03
C ARG A 152 13.31 -5.73 2.86
N MET A 153 13.20 -5.84 4.18
CA MET A 153 13.92 -4.95 5.10
C MET A 153 15.23 -5.59 5.56
N LYS A 154 16.26 -4.76 5.72
CA LYS A 154 17.49 -5.17 6.41
C LYS A 154 17.25 -5.23 7.92
N TYR A 155 18.12 -5.94 8.63
CA TYR A 155 18.02 -6.13 10.09
C TYR A 155 17.85 -4.81 10.85
N GLU A 156 18.60 -3.77 10.47
CA GLU A 156 18.56 -2.46 11.13
C GLU A 156 17.17 -1.84 11.03
N GLN A 157 16.52 -1.95 9.86
CA GLN A 157 15.19 -1.40 9.64
C GLN A 157 14.10 -2.21 10.35
N ILE A 158 14.24 -3.54 10.41
CA ILE A 158 13.37 -4.44 11.20
C ILE A 158 13.45 -4.06 12.68
N ARG A 159 14.66 -3.84 13.19
CA ARG A 159 14.89 -3.43 14.58
C ARG A 159 14.26 -2.08 14.88
N GLU A 160 14.45 -1.05 14.04
CA GLU A 160 13.82 0.26 14.24
C GLU A 160 12.29 0.18 14.20
N LEU A 161 11.72 -0.64 13.32
CA LEU A 161 10.27 -0.87 13.28
C LEU A 161 9.76 -1.51 14.58
N GLY A 162 10.39 -2.58 15.05
CA GLY A 162 9.97 -3.22 16.28
C GLY A 162 10.11 -2.31 17.51
N LEU A 163 11.20 -1.53 17.58
CA LEU A 163 11.36 -0.49 18.60
C LEU A 163 10.29 0.59 18.52
N ALA A 164 9.85 1.00 17.33
CA ALA A 164 8.76 1.96 17.16
C ALA A 164 7.42 1.41 17.67
N LEU A 165 7.10 0.16 17.31
CA LEU A 165 5.87 -0.51 17.75
C LEU A 165 5.85 -0.64 19.27
N GLU A 166 6.98 -1.06 19.86
CA GLU A 166 7.16 -1.08 21.30
C GLU A 166 7.02 0.33 21.91
N LYS A 167 7.69 1.33 21.37
CA LYS A 167 7.63 2.71 21.89
C LYS A 167 6.22 3.31 21.81
N SER A 168 5.45 2.96 20.78
CA SER A 168 4.14 3.56 20.51
C SER A 168 3.08 3.33 21.59
N ASN A 169 3.30 2.30 22.41
CA ASN A 169 2.40 1.87 23.48
C ASN A 169 0.98 1.53 23.01
N PHE A 170 0.78 1.26 21.71
CA PHE A 170 -0.45 0.67 21.20
C PHE A 170 -0.32 -0.85 21.11
N PRO A 171 -1.44 -1.58 21.24
CA PRO A 171 -1.45 -2.97 20.87
C PRO A 171 -1.14 -3.15 19.37
N PHE A 172 -0.40 -4.18 18.98
CA PHE A 172 -0.07 -4.40 17.58
C PHE A 172 0.02 -5.87 17.15
N ILE A 173 -0.25 -6.12 15.87
CA ILE A 173 0.15 -7.32 15.15
C ILE A 173 1.17 -6.91 14.10
N TRP A 174 2.35 -7.54 14.12
CA TRP A 174 3.40 -7.31 13.16
C TRP A 174 3.73 -8.58 12.39
N VAL A 175 3.60 -8.53 11.07
CA VAL A 175 3.92 -9.65 10.19
C VAL A 175 5.35 -9.51 9.68
N LEU A 176 6.19 -10.51 9.97
CA LEU A 176 7.53 -10.69 9.42
C LEU A 176 7.52 -11.86 8.43
N ARG A 177 8.02 -11.65 7.20
CA ARG A 177 8.09 -12.73 6.21
C ARG A 177 9.28 -13.63 6.48
N GLU A 178 9.19 -14.91 6.11
CA GLU A 178 10.27 -15.89 6.33
C GLU A 178 11.64 -15.42 5.82
N LYS A 179 11.66 -14.77 4.65
CA LYS A 179 12.88 -14.21 4.04
C LYS A 179 13.53 -13.07 4.84
N GLU A 180 12.81 -12.48 5.80
CA GLU A 180 13.29 -11.41 6.69
C GLU A 180 13.79 -11.97 8.02
N ILE A 181 13.50 -13.24 8.34
CA ILE A 181 13.85 -13.89 9.61
C ILE A 181 15.25 -14.51 9.50
N THR A 182 16.26 -13.65 9.37
CA THR A 182 17.68 -14.03 9.46
C THR A 182 18.06 -14.45 10.88
N GLU A 183 19.27 -15.01 11.08
CA GLU A 183 19.72 -15.41 12.42
C GLU A 183 19.80 -14.22 13.38
N ASP A 184 20.31 -13.07 12.92
CA ASP A 184 20.36 -11.84 13.72
C ASP A 184 18.96 -11.37 14.13
N VAL A 185 17.98 -11.46 13.22
CA VAL A 185 16.57 -11.14 13.53
C VAL A 185 16.01 -12.12 14.56
N LYS A 186 16.29 -13.42 14.45
CA LYS A 186 15.83 -14.42 15.44
C LYS A 186 16.40 -14.15 16.82
N MET A 187 17.70 -13.90 16.92
CA MET A 187 18.37 -13.60 18.18
C MET A 187 17.77 -12.35 18.83
N TRP A 188 17.57 -11.29 18.05
CA TRP A 188 16.96 -10.06 18.54
C TRP A 188 15.49 -10.26 18.98
N LEU A 189 14.72 -11.06 18.23
CA LEU A 189 13.32 -11.37 18.57
C LEU A 189 13.19 -12.10 19.91
N GLN A 190 14.18 -12.92 20.32
CA GLN A 190 14.17 -13.59 21.62
C GLN A 190 14.19 -12.61 22.79
N GLU A 191 14.84 -11.46 22.63
CA GLU A 191 14.86 -10.37 23.63
C GLU A 191 13.67 -9.42 23.48
N PHE A 192 13.11 -9.30 22.27
CA PHE A 192 12.01 -8.40 21.95
C PHE A 192 10.64 -8.95 22.36
N GLU A 193 10.32 -10.20 21.99
CA GLU A 193 9.00 -10.80 22.20
C GLU A 193 8.55 -10.81 23.67
N PRO A 194 9.40 -11.11 24.67
CA PRO A 194 9.03 -11.02 26.08
C PRO A 194 8.64 -9.60 26.53
N ARG A 195 9.23 -8.55 25.94
CA ARG A 195 8.95 -7.14 26.29
C ARG A 195 7.61 -6.66 25.76
N ILE A 196 7.07 -7.33 24.75
CA ILE A 196 5.82 -6.96 24.09
C ILE A 196 4.68 -7.95 24.36
N ALA A 197 4.90 -9.04 25.09
CA ALA A 197 3.96 -10.17 25.22
C ALA A 197 2.51 -9.78 25.59
N GLU A 198 2.33 -8.73 26.40
CA GLU A 198 0.99 -8.26 26.80
C GLU A 198 0.24 -7.46 25.72
N ARG A 199 0.95 -6.90 24.73
CA ARG A 199 0.42 -5.89 23.79
C ARG A 199 0.83 -6.08 22.34
N GLY A 200 1.75 -6.99 22.03
CA GLY A 200 2.22 -7.23 20.68
C GLY A 200 2.11 -8.70 20.33
N PHE A 201 1.91 -8.96 19.05
CA PHE A 201 2.03 -10.28 18.46
C PHE A 201 2.88 -10.19 17.18
N VAL A 202 3.94 -11.00 17.10
CA VAL A 202 4.80 -11.09 15.92
C VAL A 202 4.44 -12.34 15.14
N CYS A 203 3.74 -12.16 14.03
CA CYS A 203 3.38 -13.24 13.11
C CYS A 203 4.54 -13.53 12.16
N LYS A 204 5.21 -14.67 12.33
CA LYS A 204 6.32 -15.13 11.50
C LYS A 204 5.79 -15.94 10.33
N GLY A 205 5.74 -15.38 9.12
CA GLY A 205 5.31 -16.06 7.90
C GLY A 205 4.11 -15.41 7.21
N TRP A 206 3.06 -16.20 6.97
CA TRP A 206 1.84 -15.72 6.32
C TRP A 206 0.72 -15.44 7.32
N ALA A 207 0.06 -14.30 7.15
CA ALA A 207 -1.08 -13.86 7.94
C ALA A 207 -2.27 -13.60 7.00
N PRO A 208 -3.51 -13.92 7.41
CA PRO A 208 -4.71 -13.68 6.62
C PRO A 208 -5.09 -12.19 6.70
N GLN A 209 -4.32 -11.35 6.00
CA GLN A 209 -4.37 -9.89 6.09
C GLN A 209 -5.80 -9.33 6.00
N PHE A 210 -6.60 -9.78 5.05
CA PHE A 210 -7.98 -9.31 4.90
C PHE A 210 -8.82 -9.61 6.16
N LEU A 211 -8.68 -10.79 6.77
CA LEU A 211 -9.42 -11.16 7.99
C LEU A 211 -8.97 -10.31 9.18
N ILE A 212 -7.66 -10.12 9.33
CA ILE A 212 -7.10 -9.24 10.38
C ILE A 212 -7.64 -7.82 10.21
N LEU A 213 -7.52 -7.23 9.02
CA LEU A 213 -8.01 -5.88 8.73
C LEU A 213 -9.53 -5.73 8.94
N SER A 214 -10.30 -6.79 8.69
CA SER A 214 -11.75 -6.81 8.91
C SER A 214 -12.13 -6.83 10.39
N HIS A 215 -11.19 -7.11 11.30
CA HIS A 215 -11.48 -7.21 12.72
C HIS A 215 -11.76 -5.82 13.35
N PRO A 216 -12.82 -5.65 14.17
CA PRO A 216 -13.19 -4.36 14.77
C PRO A 216 -12.07 -3.68 15.57
N ALA A 217 -11.22 -4.47 16.24
CA ALA A 217 -10.09 -3.98 17.02
C ALA A 217 -9.01 -3.24 16.19
N ILE A 218 -8.90 -3.49 14.87
CA ILE A 218 -7.90 -2.80 14.05
C ILE A 218 -8.25 -1.32 13.89
N GLY A 219 -7.37 -0.46 14.38
CA GLY A 219 -7.47 1.00 14.35
C GLY A 219 -6.61 1.67 13.29
N GLY A 220 -5.56 1.00 12.81
CA GLY A 220 -4.67 1.52 11.77
C GLY A 220 -3.81 0.44 11.12
N PHE A 221 -3.42 0.69 9.87
CA PHE A 221 -2.59 -0.21 9.08
C PHE A 221 -1.29 0.47 8.64
N LEU A 222 -0.16 0.07 9.23
CA LEU A 222 1.18 0.41 8.76
C LEU A 222 1.55 -0.45 7.56
N SER A 223 1.66 0.18 6.39
CA SER A 223 1.75 -0.51 5.11
C SER A 223 2.79 0.10 4.18
N HIS A 224 3.38 -0.76 3.36
CA HIS A 224 4.21 -0.39 2.21
C HIS A 224 3.46 0.34 1.07
N CYS A 225 2.14 0.53 1.17
CA CYS A 225 1.30 1.18 0.15
C CYS A 225 1.17 0.41 -1.18
N GLY A 226 1.45 -0.90 -1.22
CA GLY A 226 1.12 -1.71 -2.41
C GLY A 226 -0.39 -1.71 -2.67
N TRP A 227 -0.82 -1.58 -3.93
CA TRP A 227 -2.22 -1.30 -4.26
C TRP A 227 -3.23 -2.28 -3.66
N SER A 228 -2.94 -3.58 -3.70
CA SER A 228 -3.80 -4.59 -3.09
C SER A 228 -4.01 -4.35 -1.60
N SER A 229 -2.96 -3.95 -0.87
CA SER A 229 -3.08 -3.62 0.57
C SER A 229 -3.89 -2.34 0.80
N VAL A 230 -3.75 -1.35 -0.09
CA VAL A 230 -4.53 -0.10 -0.02
C VAL A 230 -6.02 -0.39 -0.26
N ILE A 231 -6.35 -1.18 -1.29
CA ILE A 231 -7.73 -1.59 -1.57
C ILE A 231 -8.32 -2.40 -0.40
N GLU A 232 -7.58 -3.36 0.18
CA GLU A 232 -8.05 -4.10 1.35
C GLU A 232 -8.32 -3.19 2.56
N ALA A 233 -7.47 -2.19 2.79
CA ALA A 233 -7.67 -1.19 3.84
C ALA A 233 -8.92 -0.33 3.61
N ILE A 234 -9.12 0.14 2.37
CA ILE A 234 -10.31 0.91 1.97
C ILE A 234 -11.58 0.08 2.18
N VAL A 235 -11.59 -1.15 1.68
CA VAL A 235 -12.74 -2.06 1.78
C VAL A 235 -13.09 -2.38 3.23
N THR A 236 -12.09 -2.52 4.11
CA THR A 236 -12.29 -2.83 5.53
C THR A 236 -12.47 -1.58 6.40
N GLY A 237 -12.38 -0.38 5.83
CA GLY A 237 -12.53 0.87 6.57
C GLY A 237 -11.41 1.13 7.58
N VAL A 238 -10.19 0.70 7.28
CA VAL A 238 -9.01 0.87 8.15
C VAL A 238 -8.10 1.98 7.59
N PRO A 239 -7.77 3.03 8.36
CA PRO A 239 -6.92 4.10 7.89
C PRO A 239 -5.44 3.64 7.82
N LEU A 240 -4.66 4.28 6.95
CA LEU A 240 -3.28 3.85 6.66
C LEU A 240 -2.21 4.73 7.31
N ILE A 241 -1.12 4.12 7.73
CA ILE A 241 0.18 4.76 7.93
C ILE A 241 1.02 4.38 6.72
N ALA A 242 1.20 5.33 5.82
CA ALA A 242 1.85 5.13 4.54
C ALA A 242 3.38 5.16 4.69
N TRP A 243 4.01 4.06 4.32
CA TRP A 243 5.47 3.90 4.28
C TRP A 243 5.88 3.26 2.94
N PRO A 244 5.89 4.02 1.83
CA PRO A 244 6.29 3.49 0.54
C PRO A 244 7.74 2.99 0.55
N MET A 245 8.00 1.88 -0.14
CA MET A 245 9.29 1.20 -0.15
C MET A 245 9.88 1.01 -1.56
N PHE A 246 9.07 0.70 -2.57
CA PHE A 246 9.53 0.45 -3.96
C PHE A 246 8.39 0.60 -4.98
N SER A 247 8.71 0.53 -6.27
CA SER A 247 7.73 0.52 -7.37
C SER A 247 6.77 1.72 -7.33
N ASP A 248 5.48 1.50 -7.54
CA ASP A 248 4.39 2.46 -7.62
C ASP A 248 3.93 3.02 -6.25
N GLN A 249 4.56 2.60 -5.16
CA GLN A 249 4.06 2.87 -3.80
C GLN A 249 4.08 4.35 -3.40
N PHE A 250 5.00 5.16 -3.93
CA PHE A 250 4.96 6.61 -3.69
C PHE A 250 3.72 7.25 -4.32
N PHE A 251 3.22 6.78 -5.47
CA PHE A 251 1.94 7.26 -6.00
C PHE A 251 0.82 6.96 -5.02
N HIS A 252 0.80 5.75 -4.47
CA HIS A 252 -0.22 5.37 -3.51
C HIS A 252 -0.11 6.12 -2.17
N GLU A 253 1.09 6.46 -1.69
CA GLU A 253 1.24 7.37 -0.55
C GLU A 253 0.54 8.71 -0.80
N LYS A 254 0.72 9.31 -1.99
CA LYS A 254 0.07 10.58 -2.35
C LYS A 254 -1.44 10.44 -2.50
N LEU A 255 -1.90 9.37 -3.14
CA LEU A 255 -3.33 9.06 -3.23
C LEU A 255 -3.97 8.93 -1.83
N ILE A 256 -3.31 8.21 -0.91
CA ILE A 256 -3.77 8.01 0.47
C ILE A 256 -3.84 9.33 1.23
N ALA A 257 -2.79 10.14 1.17
CA ALA A 257 -2.60 11.26 2.08
C ALA A 257 -3.10 12.60 1.51
N ASP A 258 -2.96 12.84 0.21
CA ASP A 258 -3.26 14.14 -0.42
C ASP A 258 -4.66 14.16 -1.05
N VAL A 259 -5.02 13.08 -1.76
CA VAL A 259 -6.27 12.96 -2.53
C VAL A 259 -7.41 12.43 -1.66
N LEU A 260 -7.30 11.17 -1.21
CA LEU A 260 -8.35 10.50 -0.44
C LEU A 260 -8.38 10.96 1.02
N ARG A 261 -7.21 11.33 1.55
CA ARG A 261 -6.98 11.74 2.95
C ARG A 261 -7.46 10.68 3.95
N ILE A 262 -7.12 9.42 3.68
CA ILE A 262 -7.47 8.24 4.48
C ILE A 262 -6.30 7.69 5.30
N GLY A 263 -5.21 8.45 5.39
CA GLY A 263 -4.03 8.04 6.14
C GLY A 263 -3.05 9.18 6.35
N VAL A 264 -1.95 8.85 7.02
CA VAL A 264 -0.82 9.75 7.28
C VAL A 264 0.46 9.14 6.69
N ARG A 265 1.46 9.96 6.39
CA ARG A 265 2.76 9.49 5.87
C ARG A 265 3.83 9.42 6.95
N ILE A 266 4.74 8.48 6.83
CA ILE A 266 6.00 8.44 7.58
C ILE A 266 6.95 9.54 7.09
N GLY A 267 6.86 9.93 5.81
CA GLY A 267 7.71 10.97 5.21
C GLY A 267 9.05 10.43 4.70
N VAL A 268 9.02 9.27 4.07
CA VAL A 268 10.18 8.68 3.38
C VAL A 268 10.42 9.43 2.07
N ARG A 269 11.69 9.64 1.70
CA ARG A 269 12.07 10.40 0.49
C ARG A 269 12.57 9.55 -0.66
N ARG A 270 12.99 8.31 -0.39
CA ARG A 270 13.64 7.41 -1.36
C ARG A 270 13.14 5.98 -1.17
N PHE A 271 13.30 5.17 -2.20
CA PHE A 271 13.02 3.74 -2.08
C PHE A 271 13.98 3.06 -1.11
N ILE A 272 13.56 1.96 -0.50
CA ILE A 272 14.30 1.28 0.56
C ILE A 272 15.63 0.66 0.08
N ASP A 273 15.76 0.40 -1.22
CA ASP A 273 16.94 -0.17 -1.86
C ASP A 273 17.85 0.88 -2.51
N ASP A 274 17.50 2.18 -2.44
CA ASP A 274 18.39 3.24 -2.87
C ASP A 274 19.68 3.26 -2.05
N VAL A 275 20.81 3.53 -2.72
CA VAL A 275 22.13 3.65 -2.06
C VAL A 275 22.11 4.74 -0.98
N ASP A 276 21.37 5.82 -1.23
CA ASP A 276 21.20 6.95 -0.32
C ASP A 276 19.91 6.86 0.52
N ALA A 277 19.28 5.68 0.59
CA ALA A 277 18.09 5.49 1.41
C ALA A 277 18.43 5.69 2.90
N GLU A 278 17.68 6.58 3.56
CA GLU A 278 17.82 6.77 4.99
C GLU A 278 17.24 5.57 5.76
N LEU A 279 17.89 5.22 6.88
CA LEU A 279 17.27 4.36 7.88
C LEU A 279 16.12 5.14 8.53
N ILE A 280 14.91 4.60 8.45
CA ILE A 280 13.76 5.22 9.10
C ILE A 280 13.79 4.84 10.58
N THR A 281 14.03 5.84 11.43
CA THR A 281 14.17 5.65 12.87
C THR A 281 12.85 5.29 13.54
N SER A 282 12.97 4.63 14.68
CA SER A 282 11.87 4.30 15.58
C SER A 282 11.08 5.53 16.02
N ASP A 283 11.74 6.67 16.22
CA ASP A 283 11.09 7.95 16.52
C ASP A 283 10.18 8.44 15.38
N LYS A 284 10.64 8.33 14.13
CA LYS A 284 9.87 8.75 12.96
C LYS A 284 8.66 7.84 12.74
N LEU A 285 8.83 6.53 12.94
CA LEU A 285 7.75 5.55 12.86
C LEU A 285 6.73 5.72 13.98
N ASP A 286 7.18 5.88 15.22
CA ASP A 286 6.31 6.16 16.37
C ASP A 286 5.51 7.45 16.13
N ALA A 287 6.15 8.53 15.67
CA ALA A 287 5.45 9.77 15.34
C ALA A 287 4.32 9.55 14.31
N GLY A 288 4.55 8.73 13.28
CA GLY A 288 3.52 8.34 12.31
C GLY A 288 2.37 7.55 12.94
N ILE A 289 2.69 6.59 13.81
CA ILE A 289 1.70 5.81 14.57
C ILE A 289 0.87 6.73 15.49
N GLN A 290 1.52 7.58 16.28
CA GLN A 290 0.84 8.54 17.15
C GLN A 290 -0.06 9.49 16.35
N ASN A 291 0.42 9.98 15.20
CA ASN A 291 -0.33 10.88 14.35
C ASN A 291 -1.64 10.21 13.87
N LEU A 292 -1.58 9.00 13.31
CA LEU A 292 -2.79 8.30 12.87
C LEU A 292 -3.74 8.00 14.05
N MET A 293 -3.20 7.56 15.18
CA MET A 293 -4.05 7.06 16.26
C MET A 293 -4.69 8.19 17.08
N ARG A 294 -3.95 9.29 17.34
CA ARG A 294 -4.35 10.32 18.31
C ARG A 294 -4.68 11.68 17.71
N SER A 295 -4.23 12.00 16.50
CA SER A 295 -4.40 13.35 15.94
C SER A 295 -5.79 13.58 15.31
N ALA A 296 -6.12 14.84 15.06
CA ALA A 296 -7.31 15.22 14.28
C ALA A 296 -7.25 14.65 12.85
N ALA A 297 -6.08 14.68 12.21
CA ALA A 297 -5.89 14.11 10.87
C ALA A 297 -6.19 12.60 10.86
N GLY A 298 -5.77 11.88 11.90
CA GLY A 298 -6.08 10.47 12.07
C GLY A 298 -7.57 10.18 12.27
N LYS A 299 -8.27 11.04 13.02
CA LYS A 299 -9.73 10.96 13.20
C LYS A 299 -10.48 11.21 11.87
N ASP A 300 -10.05 12.20 11.10
CA ASP A 300 -10.63 12.52 9.80
C ASP A 300 -10.38 11.40 8.79
N ALA A 301 -9.18 10.81 8.79
CA ALA A 301 -8.83 9.65 7.98
C ALA A 301 -9.75 8.45 8.27
N ARG A 302 -10.01 8.14 9.55
CA ARG A 302 -10.96 7.09 9.96
C ARG A 302 -12.38 7.33 9.44
N LYS A 303 -12.85 8.58 9.47
CA LYS A 303 -14.17 8.93 8.95
C LYS A 303 -14.25 8.70 7.44
N ARG A 304 -13.27 9.23 6.69
CA ARG A 304 -13.21 9.14 5.22
C ARG A 304 -13.09 7.71 4.72
N VAL A 305 -12.21 6.91 5.33
CA VAL A 305 -12.04 5.52 4.90
C VAL A 305 -13.29 4.68 5.18
N LYS A 306 -14.04 4.99 6.25
CA LYS A 306 -15.33 4.34 6.53
C LYS A 306 -16.40 4.69 5.49
N GLU A 307 -16.43 5.94 5.03
CA GLU A 307 -17.33 6.37 3.94
C GLU A 307 -16.98 5.63 2.64
N LEU A 308 -15.69 5.55 2.29
CA LEU A 308 -15.23 4.79 1.12
C LEU A 308 -15.49 3.29 1.22
N ALA A 309 -15.35 2.69 2.41
CA ALA A 309 -15.71 1.28 2.64
C ALA A 309 -17.20 1.04 2.35
N GLY A 310 -18.06 1.96 2.79
CA GLY A 310 -19.50 1.91 2.51
C GLY A 310 -19.83 2.01 1.02
N ILE A 311 -19.09 2.83 0.28
CA ILE A 311 -19.22 2.92 -1.19
C ILE A 311 -18.72 1.62 -1.84
N ALA A 312 -17.51 1.18 -1.50
CA ALA A 312 -16.90 -0.02 -2.05
C ALA A 312 -17.77 -1.28 -1.85
N SER A 313 -18.50 -1.37 -0.74
CA SER A 313 -19.42 -2.50 -0.47
C SER A 313 -20.58 -2.60 -1.47
N LYS A 314 -20.98 -1.49 -2.08
CA LYS A 314 -22.11 -1.40 -3.03
C LYS A 314 -21.69 -1.57 -4.49
N VAL A 315 -20.40 -1.40 -4.80
CA VAL A 315 -19.88 -1.49 -6.19
C VAL A 315 -20.10 -2.89 -6.76
N LEU A 316 -20.04 -3.95 -5.94
CA LEU A 316 -20.28 -5.32 -6.40
C LEU A 316 -21.74 -5.78 -6.27
N GLU A 317 -22.67 -4.88 -5.95
CA GLU A 317 -24.11 -5.16 -5.98
C GLU A 317 -24.67 -4.97 -7.40
N GLU A 318 -25.86 -5.52 -7.68
CA GLU A 318 -26.50 -5.35 -8.98
C GLU A 318 -26.78 -3.85 -9.25
N GLY A 319 -26.24 -3.33 -10.36
CA GLY A 319 -26.31 -1.90 -10.69
C GLY A 319 -25.20 -1.04 -10.09
N GLY A 320 -24.23 -1.64 -9.39
CA GLY A 320 -22.96 -0.99 -9.06
C GLY A 320 -22.17 -0.59 -10.30
N SER A 321 -21.27 0.40 -10.15
CA SER A 321 -20.44 0.97 -11.22
C SER A 321 -19.56 -0.07 -11.90
#